data_AF-A0A3M1HVN8-F1
#
_entry.id   AF-A0A3M1HVN8-F1
#
_cell.length_a   1.000
_cell.length_b   1.000
_cell.length_c   1.000
_cell.angle_alpha   90.00
_cell.angle_beta   90.00
_cell.angle_gamma   90.00
#
_symmetry.space_group_name_H-M   'P 1'
#
loop_
_entity.id
_entity.type
_entity.pdbx_description
1 polymer ?
#
loop_
_entity_poly.entity_id
_entity_poly.type
_entity_poly.pdbx_seq_one_letter_code
_entity_poly.pdbx_strand_id
1 'polypeptide(L)'
;VYGRSLDGGWVAVQLPTGERGWILAELLNTEANFLNLPIIPPPATPTPTPLPSPQAAYDANVRAGPGTNYDIIAPLYAGTAVEILGRDEDAQWFAIRLPDGTEGWVFASLLSADIDSATLPVISPP
;
A
#
# COMPACT_ATOMS: atom_id res chain seq x y z
N VAL A 1 7.38 -9.25 -33.60
CA VAL A 1 6.06 -9.15 -32.98
C VAL A 1 5.36 -10.50 -33.09
N TYR A 2 4.74 -11.01 -32.04
CA TYR A 2 4.15 -12.37 -32.05
C TYR A 2 2.69 -12.44 -31.59
N GLY A 3 2.08 -11.32 -31.19
CA GLY A 3 0.67 -11.28 -30.78
C GLY A 3 0.15 -9.86 -30.53
N ARG A 4 -1.13 -9.76 -30.19
CA ARG A 4 -1.80 -8.49 -29.83
C ARG A 4 -2.80 -8.67 -28.69
N SER A 5 -3.18 -7.59 -28.01
CA SER A 5 -4.22 -7.62 -26.99
C SER A 5 -5.61 -7.65 -27.64
N LEU A 6 -6.62 -8.12 -26.90
CA LEU A 6 -8.01 -8.23 -27.34
C LEU A 6 -8.60 -6.86 -27.74
N ASP A 7 -8.27 -5.82 -26.97
CA ASP A 7 -8.65 -4.42 -27.20
C ASP A 7 -7.83 -3.74 -28.32
N GLY A 8 -6.78 -4.39 -28.82
CA GLY A 8 -5.91 -3.84 -29.86
C GLY A 8 -4.98 -2.71 -29.41
N GLY A 9 -5.00 -2.31 -28.12
CA GLY A 9 -4.13 -1.26 -27.59
C GLY A 9 -2.68 -1.68 -27.39
N TRP A 10 -2.40 -2.99 -27.36
CA TRP A 10 -1.06 -3.53 -27.10
C TRP A 10 -0.65 -4.59 -28.11
N VAL A 11 0.66 -4.64 -28.36
CA VAL A 11 1.33 -5.55 -29.28
C VAL A 11 2.41 -6.32 -28.53
N ALA A 12 2.35 -7.66 -28.56
CA ALA A 12 3.31 -8.53 -27.88
C ALA A 12 4.58 -8.67 -28.70
N VAL A 13 5.71 -8.27 -28.11
CA VAL A 13 7.02 -8.27 -28.74
C VAL A 13 7.99 -9.16 -27.97
N GLN A 14 8.92 -9.75 -28.70
CA GLN A 14 10.07 -10.44 -28.12
C GLN A 14 11.32 -9.69 -28.56
N LEU A 15 12.11 -9.24 -27.59
CA LEU A 15 13.37 -8.58 -27.81
C LEU A 15 14.43 -9.59 -28.29
N PRO A 16 15.49 -9.15 -28.99
CA PRO A 16 16.59 -10.03 -29.40
C PRO A 16 17.28 -10.73 -28.22
N THR A 17 17.18 -10.14 -27.02
CA THR A 17 17.65 -10.70 -25.74
C THR A 17 16.82 -11.89 -25.26
N GLY A 18 15.70 -12.20 -25.94
CA GLY A 18 14.76 -13.26 -25.58
C GLY A 18 13.63 -12.81 -24.65
N GLU A 19 13.74 -11.62 -24.07
CA GLU A 19 12.74 -11.02 -23.18
C GLU A 19 11.44 -10.73 -23.93
N ARG A 20 10.30 -11.06 -23.32
CA ARG A 20 8.97 -10.84 -23.88
C ARG A 20 8.29 -9.69 -23.18
N GLY A 21 7.64 -8.82 -23.94
CA GLY A 21 6.94 -7.66 -23.40
C GLY A 21 5.79 -7.21 -24.29
N TRP A 22 5.14 -6.13 -23.86
CA TRP A 22 4.03 -5.50 -24.56
C TRP A 22 4.41 -4.05 -24.88
N ILE A 23 4.19 -3.65 -26.13
CA ILE A 23 4.37 -2.27 -26.60
C ILE A 23 3.00 -1.72 -26.98
N LEU A 24 2.75 -0.46 -26.65
CA LEU A 24 1.56 0.27 -27.08
C LEU A 24 1.47 0.28 -28.61
N ALA A 25 0.34 -0.19 -29.16
CA ALA A 25 0.12 -0.29 -30.60
C ALA A 25 0.26 1.07 -31.29
N GLU A 26 -0.12 2.15 -30.61
CA GLU A 26 -0.02 3.53 -31.11
C GLU A 26 1.42 4.05 -31.21
N LEU A 27 2.36 3.46 -30.47
CA LEU A 27 3.79 3.83 -30.54
C LEU A 27 4.51 3.12 -31.69
N LEU A 28 3.84 2.19 -32.39
CA LEU A 28 4.39 1.46 -33.51
C LEU A 28 4.00 2.16 -34.83
N ASN A 29 4.88 3.04 -35.32
CA ASN A 29 4.78 3.69 -36.64
C ASN A 29 5.11 2.72 -37.80
N THR A 30 4.44 1.59 -37.86
CA THR A 30 4.68 0.59 -38.91
C THR A 30 3.41 0.34 -39.70
N GLU A 31 3.51 0.34 -41.03
CA GLU A 31 2.44 -0.08 -41.97
C GLU A 31 2.08 -1.58 -41.88
N ALA A 32 2.48 -2.24 -40.80
CA ALA A 32 2.25 -3.64 -40.57
C ALA A 32 0.79 -3.90 -40.18
N ASN A 33 0.13 -4.78 -40.92
CA ASN A 33 -1.22 -5.22 -40.60
C ASN A 33 -1.21 -6.19 -39.40
N PHE A 34 -1.39 -5.64 -38.20
CA PHE A 34 -1.40 -6.38 -36.95
C PHE A 34 -2.69 -7.17 -36.70
N LEU A 35 -3.70 -7.06 -37.58
CA LEU A 35 -4.99 -7.74 -37.39
C LEU A 35 -4.87 -9.27 -37.49
N ASN A 36 -3.85 -9.77 -38.16
CA ASN A 36 -3.63 -11.21 -38.34
C ASN A 36 -2.79 -11.85 -37.21
N LEU A 37 -2.41 -11.06 -36.19
CA LEU A 37 -1.68 -11.58 -35.05
C LEU A 37 -2.62 -12.31 -34.08
N PRO A 38 -2.15 -13.42 -33.47
CA PRO A 38 -2.92 -14.10 -32.44
C PRO A 38 -3.18 -13.16 -31.26
N ILE A 39 -4.38 -13.27 -30.70
CA ILE A 39 -4.74 -12.52 -29.50
C ILE A 39 -4.07 -13.20 -28.32
N ILE A 40 -3.24 -12.45 -27.61
CA ILE A 40 -2.58 -12.90 -26.38
C ILE A 40 -3.16 -12.06 -25.25
N PRO A 41 -3.63 -12.67 -24.15
CA PRO A 41 -4.03 -11.90 -22.99
C PRO A 41 -2.79 -11.16 -22.45
N PRO A 42 -2.90 -9.86 -22.11
CA PRO A 42 -1.82 -9.21 -21.40
C PRO A 42 -1.53 -10.00 -20.10
N PRO A 43 -0.27 -10.10 -19.67
CA PRO A 43 0.02 -10.64 -18.34
C PRO A 43 -0.79 -9.82 -17.35
N ALA A 44 -1.40 -10.51 -16.38
CA ALA A 44 -2.03 -9.82 -15.27
C ALA A 44 -1.02 -8.82 -14.71
N THR A 45 -1.34 -7.53 -14.76
CA THR A 45 -0.56 -6.52 -14.06
C THR A 45 -0.40 -7.04 -12.64
N PRO A 46 0.81 -7.07 -12.05
CA PRO A 46 0.92 -7.41 -10.65
C PRO A 46 -0.03 -6.46 -9.91
N THR A 47 -1.07 -7.02 -9.30
CA THR A 47 -1.91 -6.24 -8.39
C THR A 47 -0.94 -5.76 -7.32
N PRO A 48 -0.85 -4.45 -7.04
CA PRO A 48 0.04 -3.98 -5.99
C PRO A 48 -0.28 -4.79 -4.75
N THR A 49 0.71 -5.52 -4.23
CA THR A 49 0.57 -6.22 -2.96
C THR A 49 0.14 -5.15 -1.95
N PRO A 50 -1.04 -5.28 -1.29
CA PRO A 50 -1.42 -4.32 -0.29
C PRO A 50 -0.29 -4.25 0.74
N LEU A 51 0.20 -3.04 1.01
CA LEU A 51 1.22 -2.83 2.03
C LEU A 51 0.68 -3.43 3.34
N PRO A 52 1.47 -4.22 4.09
CA PRO A 52 1.01 -4.77 5.35
C PRO A 52 0.52 -3.64 6.25
N SER A 53 -0.73 -3.72 6.69
CA SER A 53 -1.30 -2.80 7.65
C SER A 53 -0.50 -2.87 8.95
N PRO A 54 -0.15 -1.73 9.58
CA PRO A 54 0.63 -1.73 10.80
C PRO A 54 -0.06 -2.52 11.91
N GLN A 55 0.71 -3.31 12.66
CA GLN A 55 0.19 -4.18 13.72
C GLN A 55 0.84 -3.87 15.06
N ALA A 56 0.14 -4.16 16.15
CA ALA A 56 0.74 -4.12 17.48
C ALA A 56 1.82 -5.20 17.63
N ALA A 57 3.04 -4.81 18.01
CA ALA A 57 4.12 -5.75 18.31
C ALA A 57 3.90 -6.46 19.65
N TYR A 58 3.31 -5.74 20.61
CA TYR A 58 3.07 -6.17 21.98
C TYR A 58 1.69 -5.73 22.45
N ASP A 59 1.23 -6.30 23.56
CA ASP A 59 0.05 -5.80 24.26
C ASP A 59 0.33 -4.37 24.75
N ALA A 60 -0.59 -3.47 24.41
CA ALA A 60 -0.46 -2.04 24.62
C ALA A 60 -1.77 -1.44 25.12
N ASN A 61 -1.68 -0.22 25.65
CA ASN A 61 -2.84 0.56 26.04
C ASN A 61 -3.06 1.68 25.02
N VAL A 62 -4.27 1.76 24.48
CA VAL A 62 -4.75 2.89 23.70
C VAL A 62 -5.24 3.96 24.67
N ARG A 63 -4.74 5.18 24.50
CA ARG A 63 -5.00 6.32 25.39
C ARG A 63 -5.79 7.42 24.69
N ALA A 64 -6.47 8.26 25.46
CA ALA A 64 -7.22 9.39 24.95
C ALA A 64 -6.32 10.47 24.29
N GLY A 65 -5.04 10.53 24.65
CA GLY A 65 -4.08 11.50 24.12
C GLY A 65 -2.63 10.97 24.12
N PRO A 66 -1.70 11.69 23.47
CA PRO A 66 -0.29 11.33 23.38
C PRO A 66 0.40 11.58 24.72
N GLY A 67 0.47 10.55 25.55
CA GLY A 67 1.17 10.62 26.83
C GLY A 67 0.67 9.60 27.84
N THR A 68 1.52 9.25 28.80
CA THR A 68 1.17 8.32 29.89
C THR A 68 0.21 8.92 30.92
N ASN A 69 0.02 10.24 30.91
CA ASN A 69 -0.91 10.96 31.77
C ASN A 69 -2.36 10.95 31.28
N TYR A 70 -2.60 10.52 30.03
CA TYR A 70 -3.94 10.41 29.48
C TYR A 70 -4.60 9.08 29.88
N ASP A 71 -5.92 9.11 30.04
CA ASP A 71 -6.72 7.94 30.37
C ASP A 71 -6.60 6.83 29.33
N ILE A 72 -6.62 5.58 29.80
CA ILE A 72 -6.65 4.40 28.95
C ILE A 72 -8.10 4.19 28.52
N ILE A 73 -8.34 4.18 27.20
CA ILE A 73 -9.68 4.05 26.63
C ILE A 73 -9.94 2.66 26.04
N ALA A 74 -8.87 1.94 25.63
CA ALA A 74 -8.99 0.58 25.12
C ALA A 74 -7.67 -0.20 25.29
N PRO A 75 -7.73 -1.54 25.45
CA PRO A 75 -6.57 -2.40 25.28
C PRO A 75 -6.30 -2.65 23.78
N LEU A 76 -5.03 -2.80 23.41
CA LEU A 76 -4.58 -3.21 22.08
C LEU A 76 -3.74 -4.48 22.22
N TYR A 77 -4.21 -5.59 21.67
CA TYR A 77 -3.50 -6.88 21.76
C TYR A 77 -2.47 -7.03 20.65
N ALA A 78 -1.36 -7.71 20.94
CA ALA A 78 -0.33 -8.03 19.95
C ALA A 78 -0.92 -8.72 18.70
N GLY A 79 -0.43 -8.36 17.52
CA GLY A 79 -0.91 -8.85 16.22
C GLY A 79 -2.17 -8.16 15.71
N THR A 80 -2.81 -7.29 16.51
CA THR A 80 -3.98 -6.51 16.05
C THR A 80 -3.54 -5.49 15.01
N ALA A 81 -4.17 -5.53 13.84
CA ALA A 81 -3.99 -4.52 12.80
C ALA A 81 -4.71 -3.22 13.19
N VAL A 82 -4.04 -2.10 12.94
CA VAL A 82 -4.54 -0.76 13.22
C VAL A 82 -4.37 0.13 12.00
N GLU A 83 -5.24 1.13 11.87
CA GLU A 83 -5.05 2.22 10.90
C GLU A 83 -4.31 3.35 11.61
N ILE A 84 -3.22 3.85 11.03
CA ILE A 84 -2.52 5.02 11.59
C ILE A 84 -3.12 6.28 10.96
N LEU A 85 -3.70 7.11 11.81
CA LEU A 85 -4.32 8.38 11.43
C LEU A 85 -3.28 9.51 11.39
N GLY A 86 -2.26 9.44 12.23
CA GLY A 86 -1.21 10.45 12.31
C GLY A 86 -0.28 10.25 13.50
N ARG A 87 0.49 11.28 13.84
CA ARG A 87 1.47 11.27 14.94
C ARG A 87 1.45 12.56 15.75
N ASP A 88 2.07 12.54 16.93
CA ASP A 88 2.39 13.76 17.66
C ASP A 88 3.61 14.48 17.04
N GLU A 89 3.96 15.65 17.57
CA GLU A 89 5.08 16.46 17.07
C GLU A 89 6.41 15.72 17.11
N ASP A 90 6.65 14.91 18.14
CA ASP A 90 7.91 14.18 18.36
C ASP A 90 7.88 12.74 17.78
N ALA A 91 6.78 12.35 17.14
CA ALA A 91 6.56 10.99 16.61
C ALA A 91 6.72 9.86 17.64
N GLN A 92 6.55 10.17 18.91
CA GLN A 92 6.58 9.20 20.02
C GLN A 92 5.24 8.47 20.16
N TRP A 93 4.16 9.09 19.72
CA TRP A 93 2.80 8.62 19.82
C TRP A 93 2.12 8.68 18.46
N PHE A 94 1.50 7.58 18.07
CA PHE A 94 0.68 7.51 16.86
C PHE A 94 -0.79 7.51 17.23
N ALA A 95 -1.54 8.37 16.57
CA ALA A 95 -2.98 8.31 16.56
C ALA A 95 -3.39 7.14 15.67
N ILE A 96 -4.16 6.23 16.22
CA ILE A 96 -4.60 5.01 15.56
C ILE A 96 -6.12 4.88 15.61
N ARG A 97 -6.67 4.15 14.65
CA ARG A 97 -8.03 3.64 14.67
C ARG A 97 -8.00 2.12 14.75
N LEU A 98 -8.72 1.59 15.73
CA LEU A 98 -8.93 0.17 15.95
C LEU A 98 -10.00 -0.39 14.98
N PRO A 99 -10.06 -1.72 14.78
CA PRO A 99 -11.06 -2.35 13.90
C PRO A 99 -12.52 -2.12 14.31
N ASP A 100 -12.77 -1.83 15.59
CA ASP A 100 -14.10 -1.48 16.13
C ASP A 100 -14.49 -0.01 15.92
N GLY A 101 -13.60 0.78 15.31
CA GLY A 101 -13.75 2.21 15.07
C GLY A 101 -13.26 3.10 16.20
N THR A 102 -12.76 2.54 17.30
CA THR A 102 -12.21 3.32 18.42
C THR A 102 -10.94 4.04 17.97
N GLU A 103 -10.90 5.36 18.20
CA GLU A 103 -9.72 6.19 17.91
C GLU A 103 -8.99 6.54 19.20
N GLY A 104 -7.67 6.52 19.16
CA GLY A 104 -6.85 6.93 20.29
C GLY A 104 -5.37 6.89 19.97
N TRP A 105 -4.55 6.97 21.00
CA TRP A 105 -3.11 7.13 20.89
C TRP A 105 -2.37 5.93 21.47
N VAL A 106 -1.37 5.46 20.73
CA VAL A 106 -0.47 4.37 21.15
C VAL A 106 0.98 4.80 21.01
N PHE A 107 1.85 4.29 21.87
CA PHE A 107 3.28 4.57 21.79
C PHE A 107 3.88 3.91 20.54
N ALA A 108 4.60 4.68 19.73
CA ALA A 108 5.08 4.28 18.41
C ALA A 108 5.95 3.01 18.45
N SER A 109 6.80 2.87 19.47
CA SER A 109 7.68 1.70 19.61
C SER A 109 6.94 0.38 19.94
N LEU A 110 5.64 0.43 20.22
CA LEU A 110 4.80 -0.75 20.44
C LEU A 110 4.18 -1.28 19.15
N LEU A 111 4.33 -0.58 18.03
CA LEU A 111 3.85 -1.01 16.71
C LEU A 111 4.98 -1.68 15.91
N SER A 112 4.67 -2.80 15.27
CA SER A 112 5.54 -3.52 14.36
C SER A 112 5.17 -3.12 12.93
N ALA A 113 5.68 -1.98 12.47
CA ALA A 113 5.66 -1.67 11.04
C ALA A 113 6.79 -0.71 10.68
N ASP A 114 7.26 -0.86 9.45
CA ASP A 114 8.10 0.11 8.74
C ASP A 114 7.21 1.31 8.42
N ILE A 115 6.94 2.12 9.45
CA ILE A 115 6.10 3.30 9.37
C ILE A 115 7.02 4.47 9.04
N ASP A 116 6.94 4.96 7.82
CA ASP A 116 7.55 6.23 7.43
C ASP A 116 6.85 7.38 8.16
N SER A 117 7.19 7.58 9.44
CA SER A 117 6.58 8.60 10.30
C SER A 117 6.70 10.01 9.71
N ALA A 118 7.67 10.26 8.82
CA ALA A 118 7.82 11.50 8.07
C ALA A 118 6.66 11.80 7.10
N THR A 119 5.92 10.77 6.67
CA THR A 119 4.75 10.89 5.79
C THR A 119 3.44 11.07 6.54
N LEU A 120 3.45 10.84 7.86
CA LEU A 120 2.25 10.94 8.69
C LEU A 120 1.95 12.39 9.06
N PRO A 121 0.67 12.80 9.00
CA PRO A 121 0.26 14.12 9.47
C PRO A 121 0.47 14.24 10.98
N VAL A 122 0.87 15.43 11.43
CA VAL A 122 0.93 15.76 12.85
C VAL A 122 -0.48 16.11 13.31
N ILE A 123 -0.97 15.42 14.34
CA ILE A 123 -2.29 15.62 14.94
C ILE A 123 -2.09 16.28 16.29
N SER A 124 -2.78 17.39 16.52
CA SER A 124 -2.75 18.05 17.83
C SER A 124 -3.49 17.21 18.87
N PRO A 125 -2.91 17.02 20.08
CA PRO A 125 -3.60 16.37 21.17
C PRO A 125 -4.92 17.06 21.53
N PRO A 126 -5.92 16.30 22.00
CA PRO A 126 -7.16 16.86 22.55
C PRO A 126 -6.94 17.61 23.87
#